data_AF-A0A645C271-F1
#
_entry.id   AF-A0A645C271-F1
#
_cell.length_a   1.000
_cell.length_b   1.000
_cell.length_c   1.000
_cell.angle_alpha   90.00
_cell.angle_beta   90.00
_cell.angle_gamma   90.00
#
_symmetry.space_group_name_H-M   'P 1'
#
loop_
_entity.id
_entity.type
_entity.pdbx_description
1 polymer ?
#
loop_
_entity_poly.entity_id
_entity_poly.type
_entity_poly.pdbx_seq_one_letter_code
_entity_poly.pdbx_strand_id
1 'polypeptide(L)' 'MNIHIGIITAPAQFAQDICDAMVLGGIKAIWNFAPVHLNIPGDVIITNENLAASFAALSSRLRQRQEEQRDICE' A
#
# COMPACT_ATOMS: atom_id res chain seq x y z
N MET A 1 -3.46 18.92 -17.59
CA MET A 1 -4.14 18.04 -16.61
C MET A 1 -3.16 17.83 -15.47
N ASN A 2 -3.52 18.18 -14.23
CA ASN A 2 -2.59 18.27 -13.08
C ASN A 2 -2.66 17.02 -12.17
N ILE A 3 -2.52 15.84 -12.75
CA ILE A 3 -2.52 14.59 -11.97
C ILE A 3 -1.07 14.23 -11.66
N HIS A 4 -0.72 14.21 -10.38
CA HIS A 4 0.66 13.95 -9.93
C HIS A 4 0.81 12.65 -9.15
N ILE A 5 -0.30 12.04 -8.71
CA ILE A 5 -0.31 10.86 -7.85
C ILE A 5 -1.13 9.75 -8.51
N GLY A 6 -0.54 8.56 -8.63
CA GLY A 6 -1.19 7.34 -9.11
C GLY A 6 -1.31 6.29 -8.01
N ILE A 7 -2.34 5.45 -8.08
CA ILE A 7 -2.50 4.29 -7.19
C ILE A 7 -2.52 3.03 -8.06
N ILE A 8 -1.70 2.03 -7.71
CA ILE A 8 -1.65 0.75 -8.43
C ILE A 8 -2.31 -0.31 -7.55
N THR A 9 -3.42 -0.86 -8.02
CA THR A 9 -4.17 -1.96 -7.38
C THR A 9 -4.32 -3.17 -8.31
N ALA A 10 -3.38 -3.34 -9.24
CA ALA A 10 -3.38 -4.41 -10.23
C ALA A 10 -2.62 -5.66 -9.71
N PRO A 11 -2.81 -6.84 -10.35
CA PRO A 11 -1.96 -8.00 -10.10
C PRO A 11 -0.47 -7.70 -10.34
N ALA A 12 0.39 -8.36 -9.58
CA ALA A 12 1.85 -8.15 -9.61
C ALA A 12 2.45 -8.17 -11.03
N GLN A 13 2.01 -9.12 -11.87
CA GLN A 13 2.52 -9.27 -13.24
C GLN A 13 2.28 -8.07 -14.17
N PHE A 14 1.33 -7.19 -13.82
CA PHE A 14 0.99 -6.00 -14.62
C PHE A 14 1.44 -4.69 -13.96
N ALA A 15 1.87 -4.74 -12.70
CA ALA A 15 2.11 -3.53 -11.91
C ALA A 15 3.29 -2.70 -12.43
N GLN A 16 4.32 -3.35 -12.99
CA GLN A 16 5.47 -2.66 -13.59
C GLN A 16 5.06 -1.89 -14.85
N ASP A 17 4.36 -2.53 -15.78
CA ASP A 17 3.93 -1.89 -17.03
C ASP A 17 3.02 -0.68 -16.75
N ILE A 18 2.16 -0.78 -15.74
CA ILE A 18 1.30 0.33 -15.29
C ILE A 18 2.14 1.45 -14.68
N CYS A 19 3.13 1.11 -13.84
CA CYS A 19 4.06 2.07 -13.26
C CYS A 19 4.80 2.84 -14.35
N ASP A 20 5.36 2.15 -15.34
CA ASP A 20 6.10 2.75 -16.44
C ASP A 20 5.21 3.70 -17.25
N ALA A 21 3.98 3.30 -17.55
CA ALA A 21 3.00 4.15 -18.22
C ALA A 21 2.63 5.39 -17.41
N MET A 22 2.46 5.26 -16.08
CA MET A 22 2.20 6.38 -15.18
C MET A 22 3.36 7.38 -15.18
N VAL A 23 4.59 6.90 -15.08
CA VAL A 23 5.80 7.74 -15.08
C VAL A 23 5.95 8.48 -16.41
N LEU A 24 5.77 7.79 -17.54
CA LEU A 24 5.75 8.41 -18.87
C LEU A 24 4.66 9.48 -19.00
N GLY A 25 3.52 9.27 -18.34
CA GLY A 25 2.42 10.23 -18.26
C GLY A 25 2.68 11.44 -17.35
N GLY A 26 3.83 11.51 -16.66
CA GLY A 26 4.21 12.63 -15.80
C GLY A 26 3.80 12.49 -14.33
N ILE A 27 3.36 11.30 -13.89
CA ILE A 27 3.11 11.03 -12.47
C ILE A 27 4.42 11.14 -11.68
N LYS A 28 4.36 11.79 -10.51
CA LYS A 28 5.50 12.03 -9.62
C LYS A 28 5.46 11.25 -8.32
N ALA A 29 4.30 10.69 -7.96
CA ALA A 29 4.17 9.79 -6.82
C ALA A 29 3.25 8.61 -7.14
N ILE A 30 3.61 7.42 -6.66
CA ILE A 30 2.85 6.19 -6.85
C ILE A 30 2.65 5.52 -5.49
N TRP A 31 1.39 5.21 -5.16
CA TRP A 31 1.05 4.36 -4.03
C TRP A 31 0.75 2.95 -4.54
N ASN A 32 1.66 2.02 -4.27
CA ASN A 32 1.63 0.66 -4.78
C ASN A 32 0.99 -0.29 -3.77
N PHE A 33 -0.17 -0.84 -4.10
CA PHE A 33 -0.83 -1.92 -3.36
C PHE A 33 -0.55 -3.30 -3.98
N ALA A 34 0.12 -3.35 -5.13
CA ALA A 34 0.47 -4.62 -5.75
C ALA A 34 1.56 -5.33 -4.93
N PRO A 35 1.50 -6.68 -4.80
CA PRO A 35 2.46 -7.44 -4.00
C PRO A 35 3.77 -7.68 -4.75
N VAL A 36 4.39 -6.60 -5.24
CA VAL A 36 5.63 -6.61 -6.01
C VAL A 36 6.40 -5.33 -5.76
N HIS A 37 7.73 -5.41 -5.75
CA HIS A 37 8.58 -4.22 -5.77
C HIS A 37 8.72 -3.72 -7.21
N LEU A 38 8.37 -2.45 -7.41
CA LEU A 38 8.47 -1.79 -8.70
C LEU A 38 9.86 -1.20 -8.89
N ASN A 39 10.40 -1.35 -10.10
CA ASN A 39 11.59 -0.63 -10.52
C ASN A 39 11.19 0.76 -11.00
N ILE A 40 11.80 1.80 -10.45
CA ILE A 40 11.48 3.20 -10.78
C ILE A 40 12.73 4.05 -10.98
N PRO A 41 12.65 5.05 -11.87
CA PRO A 41 13.64 6.12 -11.93
C PRO A 41 13.58 7.00 -10.67
N GLY A 42 14.71 7.59 -10.31
CA GLY A 42 14.88 8.29 -9.02
C GLY A 42 14.07 9.58 -8.83
N ASP A 43 13.33 10.04 -9.83
CA ASP A 43 12.50 11.26 -9.76
C ASP A 43 11.04 11.00 -9.37
N VAL A 44 10.67 9.75 -9.04
CA VAL A 44 9.31 9.33 -8.68
C VAL A 44 9.30 8.76 -7.26
N ILE A 45 8.37 9.26 -6.44
CA ILE A 45 8.19 8.78 -5.06
C ILE A 45 7.31 7.52 -5.10
N ILE A 46 7.78 6.41 -4.51
CA ILE A 46 6.95 5.21 -4.31
C ILE A 46 6.72 4.95 -2.83
N THR A 47 5.47 4.66 -2.49
CA THR A 47 5.08 4.05 -1.21
C THR A 47 4.45 2.70 -1.48
N ASN A 48 4.97 1.63 -0.88
CA ASN A 48 4.38 0.30 -0.96
C ASN A 48 3.47 0.06 0.25
N GLU A 49 2.23 -0.33 0.01
CA GLU A 49 1.30 -0.72 1.07
C GLU A 49 1.45 -2.20 1.39
N ASN A 50 1.68 -2.53 2.67
CA ASN A 50 1.62 -3.90 3.16
C ASN A 50 0.31 -4.14 3.90
N LEU A 51 -0.73 -4.48 3.14
CA LEU A 51 -2.06 -4.74 3.68
C LEU A 51 -2.06 -5.85 4.74
N ALA A 52 -1.24 -6.90 4.56
CA ALA A 52 -1.18 -8.00 5.51
C ALA A 52 -0.64 -7.54 6.88
N ALA A 53 0.42 -6.73 6.88
CA ALA A 53 0.97 -6.15 8.10
C ALA A 53 -0.01 -5.18 8.77
N SER A 54 -0.62 -4.28 7.99
CA SER A 54 -1.62 -3.32 8.47
C SER A 54 -2.82 -4.04 9.09
N PHE A 55 -3.30 -5.12 8.45
CA PHE A 55 -4.40 -5.95 8.95
C PHE A 55 -4.02 -6.75 10.20
N ALA A 56 -2.82 -7.33 10.24
CA ALA A 56 -2.34 -8.06 11.42
C ALA A 56 -2.22 -7.14 12.63
N ALA A 57 -1.69 -5.92 12.45
CA ALA A 57 -1.61 -4.91 13.50
C ALA A 57 -3.01 -4.52 14.01
N LEU A 58 -3.97 -4.34 13.12
CA LEU A 58 -5.37 -4.07 13.49
C LEU A 58 -5.98 -5.23 14.28
N SER A 59 -5.76 -6.47 13.83
CA SER A 59 -6.27 -7.68 14.47
C SER A 59 -5.70 -7.85 15.88
N SER A 60 -4.40 -7.61 16.07
CA SER A 60 -3.75 -7.65 17.39
C SER A 60 -4.33 -6.61 18.35
N ARG A 61 -4.56 -5.37 17.88
CA ARG A 61 -5.19 -4.31 18.69
C ARG A 61 -6.62 -4.64 19.08
N LEU A 62 -7.37 -5.29 18.19
CA LEU A 62 -8.73 -5.76 18.50
C LEU A 62 -8.69 -6.83 19.59
N ARG A 63 -7.80 -7.82 19.44
CA ARG A 63 -7.63 -8.89 20.42
C ARG A 63 -7.28 -8.36 21.81
N GLN A 64 -6.30 -7.45 21.89
CA GLN A 64 -5.90 -6.86 23.17
C GLN A 64 -7.07 -6.16 23.88
N ARG A 65 -7.89 -5.39 23.16
CA ARG A 65 -9.07 -4.73 23.76
C ARG A 65 -10.13 -5.72 24.23
N GLN A 66 -10.28 -6.86 23.57
CA GLN A 66 -11.22 -7.91 23.99
C GLN A 66 -10.73 -8.66 25.24
N GLU A 67 -9.42 -8.83 25.40
CA GLU A 67 -8.81 -9.42 26.60
C GLU A 67 -8.96 -8.45 27.79
N GLU A 68 -8.64 -7.16 27.62
CA GLU A 68 -8.84 -6.12 28.64
C GLU A 68 -10.31 -6.02 29.10
N GLN A 69 -11.29 -6.20 28.21
CA GLN A 69 -12.72 -6.20 28.57
C GLN A 69 -13.17 -7.46 29.32
N ARG A 70 -12.48 -8.59 29.13
CA ARG A 70 -12.78 -9.83 29.85
C ARG A 70 -12.30 -9.76 31.29
N ASP A 71 -11.11 -9.22 31.51
CA ASP A 71 -10.51 -9.06 32.85
C ASP A 71 -11.25 -8.05 33.74
N ILE A 72 -12.07 -7.16 33.15
CA ILE A 72 -12.93 -6.21 33.91
C ILE A 72 -14.24 -6.86 34.39
N CYS A 73 -14.66 -7.96 33.76
CA CYS A 73 -15.92 -8.65 34.08
C CYS A 73 -15.74 -9.82 35.06
N GLU A 74 -14.50 -10.18 35.39
CA GLU A 74 -14.14 -11.17 36.42
C GLU A 74 -13.74 -10.48 37.74
#